data_AF-A0A848WVF5-F1
#
_entry.id   AF-A0A848WVF5-F1
#
_cell.length_a   1.000
_cell.length_b   1.000
_cell.length_c   1.000
_cell.angle_alpha   90.00
_cell.angle_beta   90.00
_cell.angle_gamma   90.00
#
_symmetry.space_group_name_H-M   'P 1'
#
loop_
_entity.id
_entity.type
_entity.pdbx_description
1 polymer ?
#
loop_
_entity_poly.entity_id
_entity_poly.type
_entity_poly.pdbx_seq_one_letter_code
_entity_poly.pdbx_strand_id
1 'polypeptide(L)'
;MNYLFSALDSLPPELTGVIAATVVLLIVSAVGVTIGVPAYAKFIRILRERHPAIYEELGRPAVTMASPRRSIALQKFLFSRRPVETGDAELAASAAFLKTFTVLLLLATFGSCTWMLLAAFGMLNQLPA
;
A
#
# COMPACT_ATOMS: atom_id res chain seq x y z
N MET A 1 19.93 12.79 24.70
CA MET A 1 18.84 12.81 23.70
C MET A 1 18.93 13.94 22.67
N ASN A 2 19.91 14.87 22.74
CA ASN A 2 20.02 16.01 21.81
C ASN A 2 21.02 15.85 20.64
N TYR A 3 21.85 14.81 20.63
CA TYR A 3 22.83 14.61 19.55
C TYR A 3 22.20 14.32 18.19
N LEU A 4 21.01 13.71 18.18
CA LEU A 4 20.33 13.30 16.95
C LEU A 4 19.68 14.50 16.24
N PHE A 5 19.10 15.44 17.00
CA PHE A 5 18.56 16.69 16.46
C PHE A 5 19.67 17.65 16.00
N SER A 6 20.76 17.77 16.77
CA SER A 6 21.91 18.58 16.35
C SER A 6 22.59 18.04 15.08
N ALA A 7 22.59 16.73 14.86
CA ALA A 7 23.11 16.15 13.62
C ALA A 7 22.16 16.39 12.43
N LEU A 8 20.84 16.33 12.64
CA LEU A 8 19.83 16.62 11.62
C LEU A 8 19.89 18.09 11.14
N ASP A 9 20.13 19.04 12.04
CA ASP A 9 20.26 20.47 11.70
C ASP A 9 21.52 20.78 10.89
N SER A 10 22.53 19.91 10.94
CA SER A 10 23.77 20.06 10.17
C SER A 10 23.71 19.46 8.76
N LEU A 11 22.62 18.77 8.41
CA LEU A 11 22.49 18.12 7.12
C LEU A 11 22.16 19.11 6.00
N PRO A 12 22.67 18.88 4.78
CA PRO A 12 22.22 19.61 3.61
C PRO A 12 20.69 19.47 3.46
N PRO A 13 19.97 20.54 3.09
CA PRO A 13 18.50 20.52 2.99
C PRO A 13 17.98 19.43 2.04
N GLU A 14 18.79 19.06 1.05
CA GLU A 14 18.47 17.99 0.11
C GLU A 14 18.49 16.60 0.77
N LEU A 15 19.44 16.36 1.68
CA LEU A 15 19.57 15.10 2.40
C LEU A 15 18.41 14.94 3.41
N THR A 16 17.99 16.04 4.02
CA THR A 16 16.80 16.10 4.87
C THR A 16 15.53 15.71 4.09
N GLY A 17 15.41 16.13 2.84
CA GLY A 17 14.29 15.75 1.95
C GLY A 17 14.24 14.26 1.65
N VAL A 18 15.39 13.64 1.36
CA VAL A 18 15.48 12.19 1.09
C VAL A 18 15.21 11.36 2.36
N ILE A 19 15.75 11.78 3.50
CA ILE A 19 15.49 11.12 4.80
C ILE A 19 14.00 11.20 5.15
N ALA A 20 13.37 12.37 5.01
CA ALA A 20 11.95 12.54 5.26
C ALA A 20 11.10 11.63 4.36
N ALA A 21 11.38 11.57 3.06
CA ALA A 21 10.67 10.68 2.13
C ALA A 21 10.85 9.21 2.48
N THR A 22 12.06 8.80 2.88
CA THR A 22 12.35 7.44 3.32
C THR A 22 11.56 7.07 4.57
N VAL A 23 11.52 7.95 5.57
CA VAL A 23 10.73 7.75 6.79
C VAL A 23 9.24 7.63 6.46
N VAL A 24 8.72 8.47 5.57
CA VAL A 24 7.32 8.38 5.12
C VAL A 24 7.06 7.03 4.44
N LEU A 25 7.93 6.56 3.55
CA LEU A 25 7.80 5.25 2.90
C LEU A 25 7.80 4.10 3.91
N LEU A 26 8.65 4.18 4.95
CA LEU A 26 8.66 3.19 6.02
C LEU A 26 7.34 3.18 6.81
N ILE A 27 6.81 4.36 7.15
CA ILE A 27 5.51 4.49 7.84
C ILE A 27 4.38 3.94 6.96
N VAL A 28 4.33 4.34 5.69
CA VAL A 28 3.34 3.86 4.72
C VAL A 28 3.41 2.35 4.58
N SER A 29 4.61 1.78 4.49
CA SER A 29 4.82 0.32 4.43
C SER A 29 4.35 -0.38 5.70
N ALA A 30 4.69 0.16 6.88
CA ALA A 30 4.26 -0.37 8.16
C ALA A 30 2.73 -0.33 8.31
N VAL A 31 2.07 0.75 7.88
CA VAL A 31 0.62 0.87 7.85
C VAL A 31 0.01 -0.13 6.86
N GLY A 32 0.60 -0.26 5.68
CA GLY A 32 0.22 -1.25 4.66
C GLY A 32 0.20 -2.67 5.22
N VAL A 33 1.22 -3.04 5.99
CA VAL A 33 1.30 -4.37 6.61
C VAL A 33 0.34 -4.50 7.80
N THR A 34 0.35 -3.55 8.73
CA THR A 34 -0.41 -3.66 9.99
C THR A 34 -1.92 -3.52 9.81
N ILE A 35 -2.38 -2.71 8.85
CA ILE A 35 -3.81 -2.51 8.57
C ILE A 35 -4.25 -3.32 7.34
N GLY A 36 -3.45 -3.29 6.28
CA GLY A 36 -3.80 -3.91 5.01
C GLY A 36 -3.87 -5.44 5.09
N VAL A 37 -2.89 -6.10 5.72
CA VAL A 37 -2.87 -7.56 5.82
C VAL A 37 -4.09 -8.08 6.59
N PRO A 38 -4.45 -7.58 7.79
CA PRO A 38 -5.67 -8.01 8.47
C PRO A 38 -6.94 -7.75 7.69
N ALA A 39 -7.05 -6.60 7.02
CA ALA A 39 -8.22 -6.28 6.19
C ALA A 39 -8.36 -7.24 5.01
N TYR A 40 -7.26 -7.57 4.31
CA TYR A 40 -7.25 -8.58 3.25
C TYR A 40 -7.57 -9.98 3.79
N ALA A 41 -7.03 -10.36 4.94
CA ALA A 41 -7.32 -11.63 5.58
C ALA A 41 -8.81 -11.77 5.92
N LYS A 42 -9.41 -10.70 6.49
CA LYS A 42 -10.85 -10.63 6.76
C LYS A 42 -11.66 -10.79 5.47
N PHE A 43 -11.31 -10.05 4.42
CA PHE A 43 -12.00 -10.12 3.13
C PHE A 43 -11.96 -11.51 2.50
N ILE A 44 -10.79 -12.13 2.47
CA ILE A 44 -10.60 -13.50 1.97
C ILE A 44 -11.40 -14.50 2.81
N ARG A 45 -11.43 -14.33 4.13
CA ARG A 45 -12.22 -15.18 5.02
C ARG A 45 -13.71 -15.12 4.68
N ILE A 46 -14.27 -13.92 4.50
CA ILE A 46 -15.67 -13.72 4.11
C ILE A 46 -15.95 -14.39 2.75
N LEU A 47 -15.07 -14.18 1.75
CA LEU A 47 -15.20 -14.84 0.45
C LEU A 47 -15.21 -16.36 0.57
N ARG A 48 -14.27 -16.94 1.32
CA ARG A 48 -14.14 -18.39 1.47
C ARG A 48 -15.34 -19.00 2.20
N GLU A 49 -15.84 -18.34 3.25
CA GLU A 49 -16.88 -18.90 4.12
C GLU A 49 -18.29 -18.65 3.59
N ARG A 50 -18.55 -17.50 2.98
CA ARG A 50 -19.90 -17.10 2.54
C ARG A 50 -20.10 -17.16 1.02
N HIS A 51 -19.03 -17.01 0.24
CA HIS A 51 -19.08 -16.97 -1.23
C HIS A 51 -18.09 -17.95 -1.87
N PRO A 52 -18.13 -19.25 -1.52
CA PRO A 52 -17.11 -20.21 -1.91
C PRO A 52 -16.96 -20.35 -3.44
N ALA A 53 -18.06 -20.22 -4.20
CA ALA A 53 -18.00 -20.26 -5.67
C ALA A 53 -17.12 -19.14 -6.25
N ILE A 54 -17.23 -17.92 -5.71
CA ILE A 54 -16.39 -16.78 -6.10
C ILE A 54 -14.95 -17.00 -5.64
N TYR A 55 -14.76 -17.52 -4.43
CA TYR A 55 -13.43 -17.83 -3.90
C TYR A 55 -12.66 -18.83 -4.79
N GLU A 56 -13.35 -19.87 -5.28
CA GLU A 56 -12.81 -20.84 -6.24
C GLU A 56 -12.55 -20.20 -7.61
N GLU A 57 -13.46 -19.37 -8.14
CA GLU A 57 -13.29 -18.64 -9.41
C GLU A 57 -12.03 -17.76 -9.39
N LEU A 58 -11.76 -17.11 -8.26
CA LEU A 58 -10.56 -16.29 -8.05
C LEU A 58 -9.28 -17.13 -7.84
N GLY A 59 -9.39 -18.45 -7.87
CA GLY A 59 -8.28 -19.38 -7.74
C GLY A 59 -7.75 -19.54 -6.31
N ARG A 60 -8.64 -19.43 -5.31
CA ARG A 60 -8.33 -19.55 -3.88
C ARG A 60 -7.24 -18.57 -3.43
N PRO A 61 -7.49 -17.25 -3.48
CA PRO A 61 -6.52 -16.26 -3.05
C PRO A 61 -6.11 -16.47 -1.57
N ALA A 62 -4.85 -16.18 -1.27
CA ALA A 62 -4.25 -16.27 0.06
C ALA A 62 -3.37 -15.04 0.33
N VAL A 63 -3.19 -14.70 1.61
CA VAL A 63 -2.47 -13.47 2.02
C VAL A 63 -0.96 -13.57 1.77
N THR A 64 -0.35 -14.76 1.92
CA THR A 64 1.11 -14.91 1.98
C THR A 64 1.74 -15.64 0.79
N MET A 65 0.96 -16.28 -0.09
CA MET A 65 1.46 -17.06 -1.24
C MET A 65 0.47 -17.09 -2.41
N ALA A 66 -0.04 -15.93 -2.82
CA ALA A 66 -0.82 -15.83 -4.06
C ALA A 66 0.11 -15.71 -5.27
N SER A 67 -0.11 -16.52 -6.31
CA SER A 67 0.55 -16.30 -7.60
C SER A 67 0.12 -14.92 -8.15
N PRO A 68 0.98 -14.24 -8.94
CA PRO A 68 0.66 -12.92 -9.48
C PRO A 68 -0.70 -12.87 -10.19
N ARG A 69 -1.05 -13.95 -10.90
CA ARG A 69 -2.36 -14.10 -11.58
C ARG A 69 -3.54 -14.07 -10.61
N ARG A 70 -3.45 -14.75 -9.47
CA ARG A 70 -4.50 -14.76 -8.43
C ARG A 70 -4.62 -13.40 -7.76
N SER A 71 -3.49 -12.75 -7.48
CA SER A 71 -3.46 -11.40 -6.94
C SER A 71 -4.14 -10.41 -7.88
N ILE A 72 -3.86 -10.48 -9.20
CA ILE A 72 -4.51 -9.63 -10.20
C ILE A 72 -6.01 -9.92 -10.28
N ALA A 73 -6.44 -11.19 -10.25
CA ALA A 73 -7.86 -11.53 -10.27
C ALA A 73 -8.60 -10.97 -9.05
N LEU A 74 -8.00 -11.09 -7.86
CA LEU A 74 -8.55 -10.53 -6.62
C LEU A 74 -8.63 -9.00 -6.69
N GLN A 75 -7.59 -8.32 -7.18
CA GLN A 75 -7.60 -6.86 -7.38
C GLN A 75 -8.69 -6.45 -8.36
N LYS A 76 -8.82 -7.13 -9.51
CA LYS A 76 -9.89 -6.86 -10.47
C LYS A 76 -11.28 -7.02 -9.84
N PHE A 77 -11.48 -8.08 -9.05
CA PHE A 77 -12.72 -8.29 -8.31
C PHE A 77 -12.99 -7.15 -7.33
N LEU A 78 -11.99 -6.78 -6.53
CA LEU A 78 -12.08 -5.71 -5.52
C LEU A 78 -12.45 -4.34 -6.12
N PHE A 79 -11.91 -4.03 -7.30
CA PHE A 79 -12.18 -2.76 -7.98
C PHE A 79 -13.46 -2.77 -8.83
N SER A 80 -14.06 -3.94 -9.07
CA SER A 80 -15.32 -4.10 -9.80
C SER A 80 -16.56 -3.81 -8.93
N ARG A 81 -17.75 -3.91 -9.51
CA ARG A 81 -19.04 -3.85 -8.79
C ARG A 81 -19.46 -5.19 -8.18
N ARG A 82 -18.80 -6.29 -8.56
CA ARG A 82 -19.15 -7.65 -8.12
C ARG A 82 -19.26 -7.84 -6.60
N PRO A 83 -18.40 -7.27 -5.75
CA PRO A 83 -18.55 -7.42 -4.29
C PRO A 83 -19.85 -6.86 -3.73
N VAL A 84 -20.48 -5.90 -4.42
CA VAL A 84 -21.78 -5.32 -4.04
C VAL A 84 -22.92 -6.17 -4.60
N GLU A 85 -22.74 -6.70 -5.80
CA GLU A 85 -23.72 -7.55 -6.48
C GLU A 85 -23.96 -8.90 -5.78
N THR A 86 -23.07 -9.33 -4.86
CA THR A 86 -23.28 -10.52 -4.03
C THR A 86 -24.39 -10.35 -3.00
N GLY A 87 -24.85 -9.11 -2.74
CA GLY A 87 -25.84 -8.82 -1.70
C GLY A 87 -25.33 -8.94 -0.25
N ASP A 88 -24.03 -9.22 -0.05
CA ASP A 88 -23.41 -9.33 1.28
C ASP A 88 -22.84 -7.97 1.70
N ALA A 89 -23.52 -7.31 2.64
CA ALA A 89 -23.14 -6.00 3.14
C ALA A 89 -21.74 -5.98 3.78
N GLU A 90 -21.33 -7.06 4.45
CA GLU A 90 -20.02 -7.13 5.09
C GLU A 90 -18.90 -7.28 4.05
N LEU A 91 -19.13 -8.10 3.01
CA LEU A 91 -18.22 -8.22 1.89
C LEU A 91 -18.08 -6.89 1.14
N ALA A 92 -19.19 -6.23 0.85
CA ALA A 92 -19.22 -4.95 0.14
C ALA A 92 -18.48 -3.85 0.93
N ALA A 93 -18.74 -3.74 2.24
CA ALA A 93 -18.05 -2.79 3.10
C ALA A 93 -16.54 -3.08 3.19
N SER A 94 -16.17 -4.36 3.33
CA SER A 94 -14.76 -4.78 3.35
C SER A 94 -14.05 -4.50 2.02
N ALA A 95 -14.72 -4.71 0.89
CA ALA A 95 -14.20 -4.39 -0.43
C ALA A 95 -14.01 -2.87 -0.62
N ALA A 96 -15.00 -2.08 -0.20
CA ALA A 96 -14.94 -0.62 -0.27
C ALA A 96 -13.78 -0.06 0.57
N PHE A 97 -13.62 -0.55 1.81
CA PHE A 97 -12.49 -0.20 2.66
C PHE A 97 -11.16 -0.54 2.00
N LEU A 98 -10.99 -1.78 1.54
CA LEU A 98 -9.75 -2.23 0.91
C LEU A 98 -9.43 -1.47 -0.37
N LYS A 99 -10.45 -1.12 -1.17
CA LYS A 99 -10.29 -0.33 -2.39
C LYS A 99 -9.76 1.07 -2.06
N THR A 100 -10.42 1.77 -1.14
CA THR A 100 -9.99 3.10 -0.68
C THR A 100 -8.60 3.05 -0.06
N PHE A 101 -8.35 2.07 0.82
CA PHE A 101 -7.05 1.88 1.45
C PHE A 101 -5.94 1.62 0.42
N THR A 102 -6.19 0.74 -0.56
CA THR A 102 -5.22 0.44 -1.63
C THR A 102 -4.91 1.67 -2.46
N VAL A 103 -5.91 2.48 -2.83
CA VAL A 103 -5.71 3.72 -3.58
C VAL A 103 -4.90 4.74 -2.77
N LEU A 104 -5.24 4.95 -1.50
CA LEU A 104 -4.51 5.87 -0.61
C LEU A 104 -3.06 5.43 -0.41
N LEU A 105 -2.84 4.13 -0.18
CA LEU A 105 -1.50 3.57 -0.01
C LEU A 105 -0.66 3.73 -1.29
N LEU A 106 -1.27 3.50 -2.45
CA LEU A 106 -0.63 3.66 -3.75
C LEU A 106 -0.26 5.12 -4.01
N LEU A 107 -1.19 6.06 -3.77
CA LEU A 107 -0.93 7.50 -3.89
C LEU A 107 0.18 7.97 -2.95
N ALA A 108 0.15 7.54 -1.68
CA ALA A 108 1.20 7.87 -0.72
C ALA A 108 2.57 7.33 -1.18
N THR A 109 2.61 6.08 -1.63
CA THR A 109 3.86 5.44 -2.10
C THR A 109 4.41 6.15 -3.34
N PHE A 110 3.58 6.37 -4.37
CA PHE A 110 4.01 7.06 -5.59
C PHE A 110 4.40 8.51 -5.32
N GLY A 111 3.67 9.22 -4.45
CA GLY A 111 4.01 10.58 -4.04
C GLY A 111 5.38 10.63 -3.37
N SER A 112 5.65 9.75 -2.41
CA SER A 112 6.94 9.69 -1.72
C SER A 112 8.10 9.30 -2.65
N CYS A 113 7.90 8.35 -3.55
CA CYS A 113 8.91 7.98 -4.55
C CYS A 113 9.20 9.14 -5.51
N THR A 114 8.17 9.85 -5.96
CA THR A 114 8.32 11.01 -6.86
C THR A 114 9.10 12.13 -6.16
N TRP A 115 8.76 12.42 -4.90
CA TRP A 115 9.50 13.38 -4.08
C TRP A 115 10.97 13.00 -3.91
N MET A 116 11.24 11.72 -3.62
CA MET A 116 12.60 11.22 -3.47
C MET A 116 13.42 11.36 -4.75
N LEU A 117 12.83 11.07 -5.92
CA LEU A 117 13.48 11.27 -7.21
C LEU A 117 13.79 12.74 -7.47
N LEU A 118 12.85 13.65 -7.21
CA LEU A 118 13.08 15.09 -7.38
C LEU A 118 14.21 15.60 -6.49
N ALA A 119 14.25 15.16 -5.23
CA ALA A 119 15.33 15.50 -4.31
C ALA A 119 16.70 14.96 -4.80
N ALA A 120 16.74 13.72 -5.30
CA ALA A 120 17.95 13.12 -5.83
C ALA A 120 18.45 13.81 -7.12
N PHE A 121 17.55 14.24 -8.01
CA PHE A 121 17.93 15.02 -9.20
C PHE A 121 18.42 16.42 -8.84
N GLY A 122 17.86 17.05 -7.81
CA GLY A 122 18.39 18.31 -7.24
C GLY A 122 19.85 18.17 -6.84
N MET A 123 20.20 17.10 -6.12
CA MET A 123 21.57 16.79 -5.70
C MET A 123 22.53 16.63 -6.87
N LEU A 124 22.12 15.93 -7.93
CA LEU A 124 22.99 15.68 -9.08
C LEU A 124 23.37 16.97 -9.82
N ASN A 125 22.51 17.98 -9.83
CA ASN A 125 22.78 19.26 -10.48
C ASN A 125 23.71 20.18 -9.68
N GLN A 126 24.02 19.85 -8.42
CA GLN A 126 24.92 20.64 -7.56
C GLN A 126 26.36 20.12 -7.53
N LEU A 127 26.66 18.98 -8.16
CA LEU A 127 28.01 18.44 -8.22
C LEU A 127 28.88 19.25 -9.22
N PRO A 128 30.11 19.66 -8.83
CA PRO A 128 31.03 20.27 -9.79
C PRO A 128 31.40 19.27 -10.89
N ALA A 129 31.42 19.76 -12.13
CA ALA A 129 31.72 18.99 -13.34
C ALA A 129 33.14 18.41 -13.38
#